data_AF-A0A8J2PU31-F1
#
_entry.id   AF-A0A8J2PU31-F1
#
_cell.length_a   1.000
_cell.length_b   1.000
_cell.length_c   1.000
_cell.angle_alpha   90.00
_cell.angle_beta   90.00
_cell.angle_gamma   90.00
#
_symmetry.space_group_name_H-M   'P 1'
#
loop_
_entity.id
_entity.type
_entity.pdbx_description
1 polymer ?
#
loop_
_entity_poly.entity_id
_entity_poly.type
_entity_poly.pdbx_seq_one_letter_code
_entity_poly.pdbx_strand_id
1 'polypeptide(L)'
;MSQIPWTCPNCGSPPILNEEPTECEEMEQLHDSRMSRVKCTSCDKSVAVAHRGRLHSLEMLLTDRLKTAKGCYSVQTESDRLVLFTLSQIIYKELEAPQENLLEFEFDLPPPTDLAKILWIDGEAAGFYSVKPKGTLDMETLQTYAMPTLDTIFIRQTYRRQGLASLAVQDVSSTFPHLDIGFSYPISLAMLKVLGKHLEERAEDRPRFWEITGCGREGNCRNLWLILQRQRKKVA
;
A
#
# COMPACT_ATOMS: atom_id res chain seq x y z
N MET A 1 -4.28 19.91 -27.08
CA MET A 1 -3.71 18.55 -26.98
C MET A 1 -2.19 18.70 -26.86
N SER A 2 -1.68 18.92 -25.66
CA SER A 2 -0.23 19.07 -25.44
C SER A 2 0.41 17.68 -25.46
N GLN A 3 1.02 17.33 -26.58
CA GLN A 3 1.90 16.17 -26.73
C GLN A 3 3.07 16.32 -25.75
N ILE A 4 3.09 15.52 -24.69
CA ILE A 4 4.30 15.36 -23.89
C ILE A 4 5.26 14.53 -24.76
N PRO A 5 6.51 14.96 -24.99
CA PRO A 5 7.45 14.25 -25.85
C PRO A 5 7.94 13.01 -25.09
N TRP A 6 7.25 11.87 -25.25
CA TRP A 6 7.69 10.67 -24.55
C TRP A 6 8.69 9.88 -25.36
N THR A 7 9.83 9.59 -24.74
CA THR A 7 10.61 8.37 -24.91
C THR A 7 10.45 7.55 -23.64
N CYS A 8 10.45 6.22 -23.76
CA CYS A 8 10.41 5.33 -22.60
C CYS A 8 11.62 5.62 -21.70
N PRO A 9 11.44 5.94 -20.41
CA PRO A 9 12.54 6.27 -19.50
C PRO A 9 13.46 5.06 -19.26
N ASN A 10 12.97 3.85 -19.53
CA ASN A 10 13.73 2.62 -19.33
C ASN A 10 14.58 2.22 -20.55
N CYS A 11 14.17 2.53 -21.79
CA CYS A 11 14.87 2.06 -23.00
C CYS A 11 15.07 3.11 -24.11
N GLY A 12 14.59 4.34 -23.93
CA GLY A 12 14.74 5.44 -24.89
C GLY A 12 13.86 5.33 -26.15
N SER A 13 13.14 4.23 -26.34
CA SER A 13 12.24 4.04 -27.49
C SER A 13 11.00 4.94 -27.38
N PRO A 14 10.50 5.55 -28.47
CA PRO A 14 9.22 6.26 -28.45
C PRO A 14 8.10 5.28 -28.07
N PRO A 15 7.19 5.61 -27.14
CA PRO A 15 6.11 4.73 -26.77
C PRO A 15 5.14 4.63 -27.94
N ILE A 16 4.86 3.40 -28.39
CA ILE A 16 3.71 3.14 -29.23
C ILE A 16 2.59 2.78 -28.27
N LEU A 17 1.53 3.59 -28.26
CA LEU A 17 0.34 3.31 -27.47
C LEU A 17 -0.33 2.09 -28.10
N ASN A 18 -0.36 0.97 -27.40
CA ASN A 18 -1.38 -0.03 -27.68
C ASN A 18 -2.70 0.58 -27.19
N GLU A 19 -3.61 0.88 -28.10
CA GLU A 19 -4.98 1.32 -27.79
C GLU A 19 -5.84 0.18 -27.22
N GLU A 20 -5.28 -1.02 -27.08
CA GLU A 20 -6.02 -2.18 -26.59
C GLU A 20 -5.80 -2.38 -25.08
N PRO A 21 -6.88 -2.32 -24.27
CA PRO A 21 -6.80 -2.57 -22.85
C PRO A 21 -6.27 -4.00 -22.61
N THR A 22 -5.25 -4.11 -21.76
CA THR A 22 -4.82 -5.42 -21.26
C THR A 22 -5.95 -5.96 -20.39
N GLU A 23 -6.41 -7.18 -20.67
CA GLU A 23 -7.44 -7.89 -19.89
C GLU A 23 -7.03 -8.01 -18.42
N CYS A 24 -7.34 -6.97 -17.65
CA CYS A 24 -7.60 -7.03 -16.21
C CYS A 24 -9.08 -6.69 -15.98
N GLU A 25 -9.96 -7.16 -16.89
CA GLU A 25 -11.37 -6.75 -16.93
C GLU A 25 -12.27 -7.53 -15.97
N GLU A 26 -11.77 -8.53 -15.25
CA GLU A 26 -12.62 -9.32 -14.38
C GLU A 26 -12.46 -8.91 -12.91
N MET A 27 -13.36 -7.99 -12.53
CA MET A 27 -13.85 -7.67 -11.19
C MET A 27 -13.36 -6.38 -10.50
N GLU A 28 -13.67 -5.22 -11.10
CA GLU A 28 -13.87 -3.95 -10.35
C GLU A 28 -15.19 -3.28 -10.77
N GLN A 29 -16.32 -3.95 -10.52
CA GLN A 29 -17.67 -3.44 -10.84
C GLN A 29 -18.29 -2.50 -9.78
N LEU A 30 -17.52 -1.98 -8.83
CA LEU A 30 -18.03 -0.95 -7.93
C LEU A 30 -17.07 0.24 -7.88
N HIS A 31 -17.47 1.31 -8.59
CA HIS A 31 -16.91 2.66 -8.64
C HIS A 31 -15.97 2.97 -9.81
N ASP A 32 -16.61 3.49 -10.86
CA ASP A 32 -16.14 4.30 -11.98
C ASP A 32 -14.80 5.02 -11.81
N SER A 33 -13.70 4.34 -12.13
CA SER A 33 -12.42 4.94 -12.52
C SER A 33 -11.65 3.93 -13.36
N ARG A 34 -11.90 3.90 -14.69
CA ARG A 34 -11.06 3.12 -15.62
C ARG A 34 -9.64 3.66 -15.60
N MET A 35 -8.82 3.13 -14.69
CA MET A 35 -7.39 3.34 -14.59
C MET A 35 -6.71 2.13 -15.20
N SER A 36 -5.80 2.34 -16.14
CA SER A 36 -5.04 1.24 -16.74
C SER A 36 -3.57 1.59 -16.87
N ARG A 37 -2.74 0.55 -16.83
CA ARG A 37 -1.30 0.65 -17.02
C ARG A 37 -1.00 0.86 -18.50
N VAL A 38 -0.08 1.75 -18.81
CA VAL A 38 0.40 1.96 -20.18
C VAL A 38 1.81 1.42 -20.26
N LYS A 39 2.00 0.37 -21.06
CA LYS A 39 3.28 -0.33 -21.21
C LYS A 39 4.07 0.18 -22.42
N CYS A 40 5.39 0.14 -22.30
CA CYS A 40 6.30 0.34 -23.42
C CYS A 40 6.37 -0.92 -24.29
N THR A 41 6.14 -0.79 -25.60
CA THR A 41 6.19 -1.91 -26.55
C THR A 41 7.57 -2.55 -26.68
N SER A 42 8.65 -1.84 -26.34
CA SER A 42 10.01 -2.36 -26.49
C SER A 42 10.52 -3.11 -25.27
N CYS A 43 10.10 -2.75 -24.06
CA CYS A 43 10.62 -3.36 -22.82
C CYS A 43 9.52 -3.93 -21.91
N ASP A 44 8.26 -3.89 -22.34
CA ASP A 44 7.06 -4.31 -21.62
C ASP A 44 6.81 -3.64 -20.25
N LYS A 45 7.63 -2.65 -19.89
CA LYS A 45 7.48 -1.93 -18.62
C LYS A 45 6.38 -0.90 -18.66
N SER A 46 5.64 -0.77 -17.57
CA SER A 46 4.70 0.31 -17.33
C SER A 46 5.43 1.66 -17.27
N VAL A 47 4.97 2.61 -18.08
CA VAL A 47 5.57 3.94 -18.25
C VAL A 47 4.61 5.09 -17.92
N ALA A 48 3.31 4.82 -17.88
CA ALA A 48 2.27 5.80 -17.59
C ALA A 48 0.99 5.13 -17.08
N VAL A 49 0.06 5.95 -16.60
CA VAL A 49 -1.32 5.55 -16.27
C VAL A 49 -2.27 6.24 -17.25
N ALA A 50 -3.16 5.47 -17.86
CA ALA A 50 -4.27 6.00 -18.63
C ALA A 50 -5.50 6.14 -17.71
N HIS A 51 -6.12 7.32 -17.74
CA HIS A 51 -7.33 7.60 -16.98
C HIS A 51 -8.19 8.62 -17.70
N ARG A 52 -9.47 8.29 -17.93
CA ARG A 52 -10.46 9.14 -18.63
C ARG A 52 -9.95 9.74 -19.95
N GLY A 53 -9.28 8.92 -20.77
CA GLY A 53 -8.72 9.32 -22.06
C GLY A 53 -7.50 10.25 -21.98
N ARG A 54 -6.90 10.40 -20.80
CA ARG A 54 -5.65 11.14 -20.58
C ARG A 54 -4.54 10.20 -20.13
N LEU A 55 -3.32 10.52 -20.55
CA LEU A 55 -2.11 9.82 -20.15
C LEU A 55 -1.39 10.65 -19.07
N HIS A 56 -1.02 9.98 -17.99
CA HIS A 56 -0.30 10.56 -16.87
C HIS A 56 1.03 9.84 -16.71
N SER A 57 2.14 10.58 -16.73
CA SER A 57 3.44 9.97 -16.44
C SER A 57 3.55 9.56 -14.98
N LEU A 58 4.37 8.55 -14.69
CA LEU A 58 4.62 8.13 -13.31
C LEU A 58 5.21 9.27 -12.47
N GLU A 59 6.16 10.04 -13.04
CA GLU A 59 6.75 11.21 -12.38
C GLU A 59 5.68 12.26 -12.01
N MET A 60 4.79 12.60 -12.94
CA MET A 60 3.72 13.58 -12.66
C MET A 60 2.79 13.12 -11.54
N LEU A 61 2.51 11.81 -11.45
CA LEU A 61 1.63 11.27 -10.42
C LEU A 61 2.33 11.13 -9.07
N LEU A 62 3.64 10.88 -9.06
CA LEU A 62 4.40 10.64 -7.84
C LEU A 62 5.02 11.92 -7.23
N THR A 63 4.85 13.08 -7.89
CA THR A 63 5.34 14.37 -7.40
C THR A 63 4.18 15.36 -7.20
N ASP A 64 4.07 15.92 -6.00
CA ASP A 64 3.17 17.02 -5.66
C ASP A 64 3.92 18.06 -4.80
N ARG A 65 4.21 19.23 -5.40
CA ARG A 65 4.95 20.31 -4.75
C ARG A 65 4.22 20.95 -3.57
N LEU A 66 2.93 20.69 -3.39
CA LEU A 66 2.17 21.14 -2.22
C LEU A 66 2.37 20.22 -1.01
N LYS A 67 2.85 18.98 -1.21
CA LYS A 67 3.05 17.95 -0.17
C LYS A 67 4.48 17.98 0.39
N THR A 68 4.94 19.14 0.81
CA THR A 68 6.33 19.35 1.27
C THR A 68 6.62 18.69 2.61
N ALA A 69 5.64 18.68 3.53
CA ALA A 69 5.83 18.10 4.85
C ALA A 69 5.75 16.57 4.81
N LYS A 70 6.76 15.91 5.39
CA LYS A 70 6.76 14.46 5.62
C LYS A 70 5.52 14.06 6.44
N GLY A 71 4.68 13.19 5.90
CA GLY A 71 3.42 12.86 6.57
C GLY A 71 2.58 11.79 5.86
N CYS A 72 1.53 11.35 6.55
CA CYS A 72 0.51 10.45 6.02
C CYS A 72 -0.72 11.27 5.61
N TYR A 73 -1.12 11.19 4.34
CA TYR A 73 -2.21 11.98 3.78
C TYR A 73 -3.33 11.07 3.31
N SER A 74 -4.54 11.31 3.81
CA SER A 74 -5.73 10.54 3.44
C SER A 74 -5.99 10.62 1.95
N VAL A 75 -6.27 9.47 1.35
CA VAL A 75 -6.67 9.38 -0.05
C VAL A 75 -8.15 9.76 -0.12
N GLN A 76 -8.47 10.91 -0.71
CA GLN A 76 -9.85 11.44 -0.74
C GLN A 76 -10.31 11.79 -2.15
N THR A 77 -9.39 12.23 -3.00
CA THR A 77 -9.68 12.68 -4.35
C THR A 77 -9.37 11.61 -5.37
N GLU A 78 -9.84 11.83 -6.60
CA GLU A 78 -9.48 11.03 -7.76
C GLU A 78 -7.98 11.11 -8.08
N SER A 79 -7.37 12.29 -7.89
CA SER A 79 -5.92 12.46 -8.02
C SER A 79 -5.16 11.59 -7.02
N ASP A 80 -5.59 11.55 -5.76
CA ASP A 80 -4.97 10.65 -4.77
C ASP A 80 -5.12 9.17 -5.18
N ARG A 81 -6.26 8.79 -5.79
CA ARG A 81 -6.49 7.44 -6.32
C ARG A 81 -5.55 7.08 -7.46
N LEU A 82 -5.21 8.03 -8.35
CA LEU A 82 -4.18 7.80 -9.36
C LEU A 82 -2.80 7.57 -8.76
N VAL A 83 -2.43 8.32 -7.70
CA VAL A 83 -1.17 8.08 -6.98
C VAL A 83 -1.17 6.72 -6.31
N LEU A 84 -2.26 6.35 -5.62
CA LEU A 84 -2.41 5.04 -4.98
C LEU A 84 -2.32 3.90 -5.99
N PHE A 85 -3.03 4.00 -7.12
CA PHE A 85 -2.97 3.04 -8.21
C PHE A 85 -1.55 2.91 -8.76
N THR A 86 -0.87 4.03 -8.97
CA THR A 86 0.52 4.04 -9.46
C THR A 86 1.44 3.32 -8.49
N LEU A 87 1.40 3.65 -7.20
CA LEU A 87 2.23 3.00 -6.18
C LEU A 87 1.92 1.51 -6.05
N SER A 88 0.64 1.13 -6.05
CA SER A 88 0.17 -0.24 -5.82
C SER A 88 0.35 -1.15 -7.04
N GLN A 89 -0.15 -0.74 -8.20
CA GLN A 89 -0.27 -1.62 -9.38
C GLN A 89 0.91 -1.51 -10.35
N ILE A 90 1.72 -0.45 -10.25
CA ILE A 90 2.90 -0.25 -11.11
C ILE A 90 4.18 -0.34 -10.29
N ILE A 91 4.38 0.57 -9.34
CA ILE A 91 5.66 0.62 -8.63
C ILE A 91 5.86 -0.65 -7.82
N TYR A 92 4.88 -1.03 -6.99
CA TYR A 92 5.00 -2.23 -6.16
C TYR A 92 4.94 -3.53 -6.97
N LYS A 93 3.88 -3.77 -7.75
CA LYS A 93 3.72 -5.05 -8.46
C LYS A 93 4.75 -5.30 -9.56
N GLU A 94 5.27 -4.26 -10.21
CA GLU A 94 6.12 -4.42 -11.38
C GLU A 94 7.57 -3.94 -11.15
N LEU A 95 7.76 -2.69 -10.70
CA LEU A 95 9.09 -2.08 -10.66
C LEU A 95 9.89 -2.42 -9.40
N GLU A 96 9.20 -2.70 -8.29
CA GLU A 96 9.74 -3.02 -6.98
C GLU A 96 9.03 -4.25 -6.38
N ALA A 97 8.89 -5.29 -7.21
CA ALA A 97 8.14 -6.51 -6.92
C ALA A 97 8.46 -7.10 -5.52
N PRO A 98 7.44 -7.65 -4.84
CA PRO A 98 7.63 -8.28 -3.54
C PRO A 98 8.59 -9.46 -3.58
N GLN A 99 9.27 -9.69 -2.46
CA GLN A 99 10.20 -10.79 -2.26
C GLN A 99 9.62 -11.80 -1.26
N GLU A 100 9.22 -12.98 -1.73
CA GLU A 100 8.61 -14.03 -0.88
C GLU A 100 9.52 -14.48 0.26
N ASN A 101 10.84 -14.53 0.04
CA ASN A 101 11.82 -14.88 1.07
C ASN A 101 11.90 -13.83 2.21
N LEU A 102 11.36 -12.63 1.99
CA LEU A 102 11.18 -11.58 3.00
C LEU A 102 9.77 -11.53 3.58
N LEU A 103 8.92 -12.49 3.19
CA LEU A 103 7.48 -12.53 3.49
C LEU A 103 6.74 -11.28 2.97
N GLU A 104 7.18 -10.77 1.82
CA GLU A 104 6.45 -9.75 1.06
C GLU A 104 5.63 -10.47 -0.03
N PHE A 105 4.36 -10.11 -0.20
CA PHE A 105 3.43 -10.77 -1.12
C PHE A 105 2.56 -9.76 -1.84
N GLU A 106 2.22 -10.06 -3.10
CA GLU A 106 1.32 -9.20 -3.86
C GLU A 106 -0.02 -9.02 -3.15
N PHE A 107 -0.56 -7.81 -3.27
CA PHE A 107 -1.86 -7.42 -2.75
C PHE A 107 -2.69 -6.76 -3.84
N ASP A 108 -4.01 -6.78 -3.67
CA ASP A 108 -4.92 -6.10 -4.57
C ASP A 108 -4.93 -4.59 -4.34
N LEU A 109 -5.48 -3.86 -5.31
CA LEU A 109 -5.70 -2.43 -5.14
C LEU A 109 -6.68 -2.23 -3.97
N PRO A 110 -6.34 -1.40 -2.95
CA PRO A 110 -7.26 -1.17 -1.84
C PRO A 110 -8.60 -0.59 -2.34
N PRO A 111 -9.74 -1.24 -2.06
CA PRO A 111 -11.04 -0.77 -2.50
C PRO A 111 -11.41 0.55 -1.82
N PRO A 112 -12.39 1.31 -2.35
CA PRO A 112 -12.86 2.55 -1.72
C PRO A 112 -13.40 2.40 -0.29
N THR A 113 -13.79 1.19 0.11
CA THR A 113 -14.20 0.86 1.48
C THR A 113 -13.05 0.88 2.47
N ASP A 114 -11.81 0.73 2.00
CA ASP A 114 -10.63 0.76 2.82
C ASP A 114 -10.17 2.20 3.06
N LEU A 115 -9.68 2.48 4.26
CA LEU A 115 -8.99 3.73 4.55
C LEU A 115 -7.58 3.64 3.99
N ALA A 116 -7.27 4.40 2.95
CA ALA A 116 -5.91 4.50 2.42
C ALA A 116 -5.28 5.85 2.77
N LYS A 117 -3.97 5.84 3.05
CA LYS A 117 -3.15 7.07 3.09
C LYS A 117 -1.88 6.91 2.27
N ILE A 118 -1.48 8.00 1.62
CA ILE A 118 -0.19 8.10 0.91
C ILE A 118 0.83 8.73 1.86
N LEU A 119 2.03 8.16 1.92
CA LEU A 119 3.17 8.73 2.62
C LEU A 119 3.92 9.66 1.67
N TRP A 120 3.94 10.94 1.99
CA TRP A 120 4.68 11.96 1.24
C TRP A 120 5.94 12.37 2.01
N ILE A 121 7.00 12.70 1.27
CA ILE A 121 8.24 13.28 1.80
C ILE A 121 8.80 14.24 0.75
N ASP A 122 9.01 15.50 1.12
CA ASP A 122 9.59 16.53 0.26
C ASP A 122 8.93 16.63 -1.13
N GLY A 123 7.60 16.49 -1.18
CA GLY A 123 6.82 16.54 -2.42
C GLY A 123 6.81 15.24 -3.23
N GLU A 124 7.42 14.16 -2.75
CA GLU A 124 7.47 12.86 -3.42
C GLU A 124 6.61 11.82 -2.69
N ALA A 125 5.82 11.06 -3.44
CA ALA A 125 5.03 9.95 -2.94
C ALA A 125 5.95 8.76 -2.65
N ALA A 126 6.27 8.53 -1.38
CA ALA A 126 7.23 7.52 -0.92
C ALA A 126 6.61 6.15 -0.66
N GLY A 127 5.29 6.06 -0.57
CA GLY A 127 4.59 4.82 -0.27
C GLY A 127 3.13 5.06 0.09
N PHE A 128 2.45 4.00 0.49
CA PHE A 128 1.08 4.06 0.98
C PHE A 128 0.83 2.96 2.01
N TYR A 129 -0.29 3.07 2.73
CA TYR A 129 -0.87 1.96 3.45
C TYR A 129 -2.39 2.01 3.37
N SER A 130 -3.03 0.86 3.57
CA SER A 130 -4.47 0.74 3.73
C SER A 130 -4.82 0.09 5.06
N VAL A 131 -5.97 0.50 5.59
CA VAL A 131 -6.60 -0.08 6.76
C VAL A 131 -8.00 -0.50 6.37
N LYS A 132 -8.36 -1.75 6.62
CA LYS A 132 -9.74 -2.23 6.58
C LYS A 132 -10.44 -1.81 7.86
N PRO A 133 -11.46 -0.93 7.81
CA PRO A 133 -12.18 -0.52 9.01
C PRO A 133 -12.86 -1.71 9.70
N LYS A 134 -13.02 -1.62 11.01
CA LYS A 134 -13.86 -2.57 11.76
C LYS A 134 -15.28 -2.57 11.18
N GLY A 135 -15.84 -3.75 10.98
CA GLY A 135 -17.18 -3.94 10.41
C GLY A 135 -17.22 -4.00 8.88
N THR A 136 -16.11 -3.75 8.19
CA THR A 136 -16.01 -3.92 6.73
C THR A 136 -16.28 -5.38 6.37
N LEU A 137 -17.14 -5.61 5.37
CA LEU A 137 -17.45 -6.93 4.84
C LEU A 137 -16.31 -7.39 3.92
N ASP A 138 -15.73 -8.54 4.23
CA ASP A 138 -14.90 -9.30 3.33
C ASP A 138 -15.80 -10.09 2.38
N MET A 139 -15.69 -9.80 1.08
CA MET A 139 -16.54 -10.39 0.05
C MET A 139 -16.22 -11.86 -0.22
N GLU A 140 -14.99 -12.31 0.07
CA GLU A 140 -14.60 -13.70 -0.13
C GLU A 140 -15.15 -14.59 0.99
N THR A 141 -14.98 -14.16 2.24
CA THR A 141 -15.39 -14.96 3.41
C THR A 141 -16.81 -14.66 3.89
N LEU A 142 -17.44 -13.58 3.40
CA LEU A 142 -18.70 -13.02 3.87
C LEU A 142 -18.69 -12.69 5.39
N GLN A 143 -17.50 -12.47 5.95
CA GLN A 143 -17.32 -12.07 7.33
C GLN A 143 -17.00 -10.58 7.44
N THR A 144 -17.24 -10.01 8.62
CA THR A 144 -16.84 -8.63 8.90
C THR A 144 -15.59 -8.57 9.76
N TYR A 145 -14.69 -7.64 9.46
CA TYR A 145 -13.49 -7.38 10.25
C TYR A 145 -13.83 -7.02 11.70
N ALA A 146 -13.23 -7.75 12.65
CA ALA A 146 -13.49 -7.56 14.08
C ALA A 146 -12.81 -6.30 14.67
N MET A 147 -11.79 -5.78 13.98
CA MET A 147 -10.96 -4.65 14.39
C MET A 147 -10.44 -3.90 13.15
N PRO A 148 -10.09 -2.60 13.25
CA PRO A 148 -9.34 -1.92 12.20
C PRO A 148 -8.05 -2.68 11.93
N THR A 149 -7.80 -3.01 10.67
CA THR A 149 -6.69 -3.88 10.29
C THR A 149 -5.82 -3.18 9.28
N LEU A 150 -4.55 -2.91 9.62
CA LEU A 150 -3.55 -2.52 8.63
C LEU A 150 -3.31 -3.70 7.70
N ASP A 151 -3.83 -3.56 6.49
CA ASP A 151 -3.96 -4.66 5.55
C ASP A 151 -2.81 -4.65 4.55
N THR A 152 -2.54 -3.47 3.99
CA THR A 152 -1.46 -3.26 3.04
C THR A 152 -0.55 -2.14 3.50
N ILE A 153 0.76 -2.31 3.32
CA ILE A 153 1.73 -1.22 3.45
C ILE A 153 2.89 -1.44 2.50
N PHE A 154 3.20 -0.39 1.73
CA PHE A 154 4.31 -0.39 0.79
C PHE A 154 5.11 0.91 0.94
N ILE A 155 6.44 0.76 1.02
CA ILE A 155 7.39 1.87 1.00
C ILE A 155 8.38 1.62 -0.13
N ARG A 156 8.46 2.58 -1.05
CA ARG A 156 9.40 2.60 -2.17
C ARG A 156 10.83 2.41 -1.67
N GLN A 157 11.62 1.59 -2.36
CA GLN A 157 12.96 1.15 -1.95
C GLN A 157 13.89 2.32 -1.63
N THR A 158 13.84 3.39 -2.41
CA THR A 158 14.63 4.62 -2.21
C THR A 158 14.29 5.38 -0.93
N TYR A 159 13.11 5.16 -0.34
CA TYR A 159 12.64 5.79 0.88
C TYR A 159 12.60 4.86 2.10
N ARG A 160 13.02 3.59 1.94
CA ARG A 160 13.13 2.64 3.05
C ARG A 160 14.21 3.10 4.04
N ARG A 161 14.08 2.66 5.30
CA ARG A 161 14.97 3.02 6.43
C ARG A 161 14.92 4.50 6.86
N GLN A 162 13.92 5.26 6.42
CA GLN A 162 13.70 6.64 6.84
C GLN A 162 12.55 6.79 7.87
N GLY A 163 12.13 5.70 8.51
CA GLY A 163 11.09 5.70 9.54
C GLY A 163 9.64 5.85 9.03
N LEU A 164 9.41 5.76 7.72
CA LEU A 164 8.07 5.91 7.13
C LEU A 164 7.08 4.82 7.56
N ALA A 165 7.52 3.56 7.64
CA ALA A 165 6.69 2.49 8.18
C ALA A 165 6.33 2.70 9.66
N SER A 166 7.27 3.21 10.46
CA SER A 166 7.01 3.57 11.87
C SER A 166 6.00 4.71 11.96
N LEU A 167 6.10 5.72 11.08
CA LEU A 167 5.12 6.80 10.99
C LEU A 167 3.72 6.27 10.66
N ALA A 168 3.59 5.34 9.72
CA ALA A 168 2.31 4.71 9.40
C ALA A 168 1.71 3.94 10.60
N VAL A 169 2.53 3.15 11.31
CA VAL A 169 2.08 2.41 12.50
C VAL A 169 1.63 3.36 13.62
N GLN A 170 2.37 4.46 13.83
CA GLN A 170 1.98 5.51 14.80
C GLN A 170 0.70 6.22 14.40
N ASP A 171 0.52 6.53 13.11
CA ASP A 171 -0.70 7.13 12.59
C ASP A 171 -1.91 6.20 12.81
N VAL A 172 -1.77 4.90 12.53
CA VAL A 172 -2.83 3.90 12.76
C VAL A 172 -3.18 3.79 14.24
N SER A 173 -2.18 3.67 15.12
CA SER A 173 -2.37 3.65 16.59
C SER A 173 -3.11 4.91 17.08
N SER A 174 -2.73 6.09 16.56
CA SER A 174 -3.33 7.37 16.96
C SER A 174 -4.73 7.58 16.37
N THR A 175 -5.01 7.00 15.19
CA THR A 175 -6.34 7.01 14.57
C THR A 175 -7.33 6.14 15.35
N PHE A 176 -6.85 5.08 16.02
CA PHE A 176 -7.68 4.12 16.76
C PHE A 176 -7.20 3.90 18.22
N PRO A 177 -7.17 4.95 19.08
CA PRO A 177 -6.45 4.96 20.36
C PRO A 177 -6.99 3.98 21.42
N HIS A 178 -8.19 3.43 21.23
CA HIS A 178 -8.88 2.55 22.18
C HIS A 178 -9.39 1.25 21.56
N LEU A 179 -9.00 0.97 20.31
CA LEU A 179 -9.39 -0.26 19.64
C LEU A 179 -8.20 -1.21 19.57
N ASP A 180 -8.51 -2.50 19.52
CA ASP A 180 -7.59 -3.48 18.97
C ASP A 180 -7.25 -3.12 17.52
N ILE A 181 -6.03 -3.39 17.11
CA ILE A 181 -5.50 -3.09 15.78
C ILE A 181 -4.92 -4.37 15.21
N GLY A 182 -5.50 -4.79 14.09
CA GLY A 182 -5.07 -5.95 13.32
C GLY A 182 -3.94 -5.59 12.35
N PHE A 183 -3.11 -6.57 12.05
CA PHE A 183 -2.12 -6.56 10.99
C PHE A 183 -2.33 -7.84 10.18
N SER A 184 -2.67 -7.71 8.91
CA SER A 184 -2.96 -8.86 8.04
C SER A 184 -1.72 -9.76 7.92
N TYR A 185 -1.91 -11.06 8.13
CA TYR A 185 -0.91 -12.08 7.85
C TYR A 185 -0.85 -12.36 6.34
N PRO A 186 0.35 -12.60 5.77
CA PRO A 186 1.66 -12.60 6.41
C PRO A 186 2.24 -11.20 6.64
N ILE A 187 2.88 -11.00 7.80
CA ILE A 187 3.59 -9.75 8.11
C ILE A 187 5.05 -9.90 7.66
N SER A 188 5.50 -8.99 6.80
CA SER A 188 6.88 -9.01 6.29
C SER A 188 7.92 -8.92 7.41
N LEU A 189 9.11 -9.51 7.17
CA LEU A 189 10.20 -9.48 8.16
C LEU A 189 10.62 -8.06 8.53
N ALA A 190 10.53 -7.12 7.58
CA ALA A 190 10.81 -5.71 7.81
C ALA A 190 9.75 -5.07 8.71
N MET A 191 8.47 -5.36 8.48
CA MET A 191 7.37 -4.84 9.30
C MET A 191 7.40 -5.40 10.72
N LEU A 192 7.73 -6.68 10.91
CA LEU A 192 7.91 -7.27 12.24
C LEU A 192 8.97 -6.53 13.08
N LYS A 193 10.05 -6.04 12.44
CA LYS A 193 11.07 -5.21 13.12
C LYS A 193 10.49 -3.85 13.53
N VAL A 194 9.71 -3.22 12.66
CA VAL A 194 9.03 -1.94 12.94
C VAL A 194 8.06 -2.09 14.11
N LEU A 195 7.21 -3.12 14.08
CA LEU A 195 6.25 -3.43 15.13
C LEU A 195 6.95 -3.76 16.44
N GLY A 196 8.03 -4.55 16.42
CA GLY A 196 8.80 -4.87 17.61
C GLY A 196 9.36 -3.63 18.29
N LYS A 197 9.97 -2.72 17.53
CA LYS A 197 10.47 -1.45 18.06
C LYS A 197 9.34 -0.58 18.62
N HIS A 198 8.25 -0.44 17.87
CA HIS A 198 7.09 0.34 18.30
C HIS A 198 6.51 -0.16 19.64
N LEU A 199 6.36 -1.48 19.78
CA LEU A 199 5.81 -2.10 20.98
C LEU A 199 6.80 -2.10 22.17
N GLU A 200 8.11 -1.99 21.93
CA GLU A 200 9.08 -1.71 22.97
C GLU A 200 8.89 -0.29 23.53
N GLU A 201 8.79 0.70 22.64
CA GLU A 201 8.67 2.12 22.97
C GLU A 201 7.31 2.47 23.59
N ARG A 202 6.22 1.83 23.13
CA ARG A 202 4.84 2.15 23.53
C ARG A 202 4.16 0.98 24.23
N ALA A 203 4.29 0.94 25.55
CA ALA A 203 3.74 -0.14 26.37
C ALA A 203 2.21 -0.24 26.29
N GLU A 204 1.54 0.89 26.05
CA GLU A 204 0.10 0.97 25.90
C GLU A 204 -0.43 0.24 24.64
N ASP A 205 0.40 0.09 23.60
CA ASP A 205 0.01 -0.59 22.36
C ASP A 205 0.15 -2.13 22.44
N ARG A 206 0.91 -2.64 23.41
CA ARG A 206 1.18 -4.09 23.60
C ARG A 206 -0.07 -4.96 23.70
N PRO A 207 -1.11 -4.62 24.49
CA PRO A 207 -2.30 -5.48 24.59
C PRO A 207 -3.21 -5.38 23.35
N ARG A 208 -3.06 -4.35 22.50
CA ARG A 208 -3.99 -4.03 21.42
C ARG A 208 -3.50 -4.36 20.02
N PHE A 209 -2.25 -4.78 19.83
CA PHE A 209 -1.72 -5.11 18.50
C PHE A 209 -1.80 -6.62 18.24
N TRP A 210 -2.46 -6.98 17.13
CA TRP A 210 -2.76 -8.35 16.76
C TRP A 210 -2.32 -8.64 15.34
N GLU A 211 -1.65 -9.77 15.14
CA GLU A 211 -1.54 -10.38 13.82
C GLU A 211 -2.84 -11.15 13.58
N ILE A 212 -3.46 -10.96 12.43
CA ILE A 212 -4.74 -11.59 12.12
C ILE A 212 -4.71 -12.35 10.79
N THR A 213 -5.48 -13.43 10.73
CA THR A 213 -5.86 -14.12 9.49
C THR A 213 -7.33 -13.84 9.19
N GLY A 214 -7.68 -13.70 7.91
CA GLY A 214 -9.04 -13.31 7.51
C GLY A 214 -9.54 -12.05 8.23
N CYS A 215 -10.75 -12.10 8.78
CA CYS A 215 -11.38 -10.97 9.48
C CYS A 215 -11.00 -10.79 10.97
N GLY A 216 -10.03 -11.56 11.49
CA GLY A 216 -9.53 -11.38 12.87
C GLY A 216 -10.53 -11.72 13.98
N ARG A 217 -11.40 -12.70 13.73
CA ARG A 217 -12.32 -13.26 14.75
C ARG A 217 -11.59 -14.21 15.71
N GLU A 218 -12.29 -14.69 16.73
CA GLU A 218 -11.73 -15.64 17.71
C GLU A 218 -11.07 -16.84 17.02
N GLY A 219 -9.85 -17.19 17.46
CA GLY A 219 -9.01 -18.21 16.83
C GLY A 219 -8.15 -17.73 15.66
N ASN A 220 -8.48 -16.60 15.05
CA ASN A 220 -7.79 -16.01 13.90
C ASN A 220 -6.99 -14.73 14.24
N CYS A 221 -6.68 -14.53 15.52
CA CYS A 221 -5.89 -13.39 15.99
C CYS A 221 -4.84 -13.84 17.01
N ARG A 222 -3.63 -13.28 16.92
CA ARG A 222 -2.52 -13.56 17.83
C ARG A 222 -1.88 -12.25 18.27
N ASN A 223 -1.70 -12.06 19.58
CA ASN A 223 -1.09 -10.83 20.08
C ASN A 223 0.37 -10.72 19.62
N LEU A 224 0.70 -9.64 18.93
CA LEU A 224 2.00 -9.41 18.30
C LEU A 224 3.13 -9.31 19.32
N TRP A 225 2.90 -8.63 20.44
CA TRP A 225 3.90 -8.51 21.49
C TRP A 225 4.31 -9.88 22.03
N LEU A 226 3.33 -10.75 22.31
CA LEU A 226 3.59 -12.11 22.80
C LEU A 226 4.31 -12.98 21.76
N ILE A 227 3.96 -12.86 20.47
CA ILE A 227 4.67 -13.54 19.37
C ILE A 227 6.15 -13.14 19.37
N LEU A 228 6.43 -11.84 19.34
CA LEU A 228 7.78 -11.30 19.25
C LEU A 228 8.64 -11.66 20.48
N GLN A 229 8.05 -11.64 21.69
CA GLN A 229 8.75 -12.07 22.90
C GLN A 229 9.13 -13.56 22.88
N ARG A 230 8.25 -14.43 22.36
CA ARG A 230 8.55 -15.86 22.22
C ARG A 230 9.67 -16.12 21.20
N GLN A 231 9.69 -15.38 20.10
CA GLN A 231 10.74 -15.51 19.08
C GLN A 231 12.12 -15.12 19.64
N ARG A 232 12.21 -14.05 20.43
CA ARG A 232 13.47 -13.61 21.07
C ARG A 232 14.03 -14.67 22.02
N LYS A 233 13.17 -15.31 22.81
CA LYS A 233 13.58 -16.40 23.73
C LYS A 233 14.07 -17.66 23.02
N LYS A 234 13.77 -17.85 21.73
CA LYS A 234 14.29 -18.99 20.94
C LYS A 234 15.66 -18.72 20.33
N VAL A 235 16.07 -17.46 20.26
CA VAL A 235 17.34 -17.01 19.65
C VAL A 235 18.41 -16.71 20.70
N ALA A 236 17.99 -16.45 21.95
CA ALA A 236 18.86 -16.31 23.12
C ALA A 236 19.16 -17.66 23.77
#